data_AF-A0A6L5XA32-F1
#
_entry.id   AF-A0A6L5XA32-F1
#
_cell.length_a   1.000
_cell.length_b   1.000
_cell.length_c   1.000
_cell.angle_alpha   90.00
_cell.angle_beta   90.00
_cell.angle_gamma   90.00
#
_symmetry.space_group_name_H-M   'P 1'
#
loop_
_entity.id
_entity.type
_entity.pdbx_description
1 polymer ?
#
loop_
_entity_poly.entity_id
_entity_poly.type
_entity_poly.pdbx_seq_one_letter_code
_entity_poly.pdbx_strand_id
1 'polypeptide(L)'
;MKEQFDFNKVGKRMPYEVPQDFFQQLEERVMHEVQASTPAQPRQAKARVLHSTWFRRLVPLSAVAAAAIAILLLVPRFAGRQTAPAGTYGQVEQAFDNLDAADQQFLVDAYQDDPFLNQ
;
A
#
# COMPACT_ATOMS: atom_id res chain seq x y z
N MET A 1 -43.46 41.40 31.10
CA MET A 1 -41.99 41.42 31.19
C MET A 1 -41.47 40.29 30.29
N LYS A 2 -40.49 40.55 29.43
CA LYS A 2 -39.90 39.53 28.55
C LYS A 2 -38.75 38.87 29.31
N GLU A 3 -38.90 37.62 29.69
CA GLU A 3 -37.80 36.86 30.28
C GLU A 3 -36.74 36.63 29.20
N GLN A 4 -35.53 37.12 29.45
CA GLN A 4 -34.40 37.00 28.52
C GLN A 4 -33.76 35.63 28.71
N PHE A 5 -33.57 34.92 27.61
CA PHE A 5 -32.94 33.60 27.62
C PHE A 5 -31.48 33.71 28.07
N ASP A 6 -31.12 32.95 29.12
CA ASP A 6 -29.77 32.94 29.69
C ASP A 6 -29.03 31.66 29.28
N PHE A 7 -28.07 31.81 28.37
CA PHE A 7 -27.22 30.73 27.88
C PHE A 7 -26.38 30.08 28.99
N ASN A 8 -26.19 30.74 30.15
CA ASN A 8 -25.48 30.15 31.29
C ASN A 8 -26.35 29.16 32.08
N LYS A 9 -27.68 29.18 31.92
CA LYS A 9 -28.59 28.17 32.48
C LYS A 9 -28.65 26.91 31.62
N VAL A 10 -28.21 26.98 30.37
CA VAL A 10 -28.07 25.83 29.50
C VAL A 10 -26.73 25.18 29.80
N GLY A 11 -26.71 24.30 30.79
CA GLY A 11 -25.52 23.52 31.12
C GLY A 11 -24.97 22.84 29.86
N LYS A 12 -23.66 22.94 29.64
CA LYS A 12 -22.98 22.25 28.54
C LYS A 12 -23.08 20.75 28.78
N ARG A 13 -24.11 20.12 28.23
CA ARG A 13 -24.22 18.67 28.19
C ARG A 13 -23.24 18.18 27.13
N MET A 14 -22.38 17.25 27.50
CA MET A 14 -21.63 16.44 26.55
C MET A 14 -22.50 15.20 26.26
N PRO A 15 -23.35 15.21 25.22
CA PRO A 15 -24.27 14.11 24.97
C PRO A 15 -23.56 12.81 24.59
N TYR A 16 -22.29 12.89 24.23
CA TYR A 16 -21.47 11.75 23.87
C TYR A 16 -20.18 11.82 24.66
N GLU A 17 -19.89 10.74 25.37
CA GLU A 17 -18.63 10.51 26.05
C GLU A 17 -18.00 9.25 25.48
N VAL A 18 -16.67 9.26 25.37
CA VAL A 18 -15.94 8.09 24.91
C VAL A 18 -15.76 7.15 26.10
N PRO A 19 -16.13 5.86 25.99
CA PRO A 19 -15.89 4.89 27.04
C PRO A 19 -14.41 4.83 27.42
N GLN A 20 -14.14 4.52 28.69
CA GLN A 20 -12.78 4.22 29.14
C GLN A 20 -12.17 3.12 28.25
N ASP A 21 -10.90 3.29 27.90
CA ASP A 21 -10.10 2.36 27.10
C ASP A 21 -10.57 2.09 25.66
N PHE A 22 -11.45 2.94 25.10
CA PHE A 22 -11.95 2.79 23.73
C PHE A 22 -10.82 2.70 22.69
N PHE A 23 -9.81 3.57 22.80
CA PHE A 23 -8.72 3.63 21.83
C PHE A 23 -7.76 2.44 21.96
N GLN A 24 -7.52 1.96 23.18
CA GLN A 24 -6.71 0.79 23.46
C GLN A 24 -7.37 -0.47 22.86
N GLN A 25 -8.67 -0.65 23.06
CA GLN A 25 -9.41 -1.76 22.47
C GLN A 25 -9.52 -1.68 20.95
N LEU A 26 -9.51 -0.46 20.39
CA LEU A 26 -9.48 -0.26 18.94
C LEU A 26 -8.12 -0.69 18.38
N GLU A 27 -7.02 -0.26 19.01
CA GLU A 27 -5.66 -0.63 18.64
C GLU A 27 -5.46 -2.15 18.67
N GLU A 28 -5.85 -2.81 19.76
CA GLU A 28 -5.76 -4.26 19.91
C GLU A 28 -6.53 -5.00 18.81
N ARG A 29 -7.74 -4.54 18.48
CA ARG A 29 -8.57 -5.12 17.42
C ARG A 29 -7.93 -4.97 16.04
N VAL A 30 -7.41 -3.79 15.71
CA VAL A 30 -6.74 -3.55 14.43
C VAL A 30 -5.48 -4.41 14.31
N MET A 31 -4.67 -4.47 15.37
CA MET A 31 -3.46 -5.28 15.39
C MET A 31 -3.76 -6.77 15.20
N HIS A 32 -4.80 -7.28 15.87
CA HIS A 32 -5.26 -8.67 15.71
C HIS A 32 -5.71 -8.96 14.27
N GLU A 33 -6.52 -8.06 13.67
CA GLU A 33 -7.03 -8.23 12.31
C GLU A 33 -5.90 -8.23 11.27
N VAL A 34 -4.92 -7.33 11.43
CA VAL A 34 -3.75 -7.24 10.53
C VAL A 34 -2.87 -8.49 10.65
N GLN A 35 -2.65 -9.00 11.87
CA GLN A 35 -1.89 -10.23 12.09
C GLN A 35 -2.61 -11.46 11.51
N ALA A 36 -3.94 -11.55 11.69
CA ALA A 36 -4.75 -12.63 11.12
C ALA A 36 -4.81 -12.58 9.59
N SER A 37 -4.81 -11.38 9.01
CA SER A 37 -4.88 -11.15 7.56
C SER A 37 -3.53 -11.24 6.85
N THR A 38 -2.42 -11.27 7.59
CA THR A 38 -1.09 -11.42 7.00
C THR A 38 -0.85 -12.90 6.67
N PRO A 39 -0.83 -13.31 5.38
CA PRO A 39 -0.49 -14.69 5.04
C PRO A 39 0.90 -14.99 5.59
N ALA A 40 1.00 -16.05 6.39
CA ALA A 40 2.26 -16.52 6.96
C ALA A 40 3.32 -16.56 5.85
N GLN A 41 4.26 -15.64 5.89
CA GLN A 41 5.32 -15.57 4.90
C GLN A 41 6.01 -16.94 4.93
N PRO A 42 6.05 -17.67 3.80
CA PRO A 42 6.58 -19.02 3.81
C PRO A 42 8.01 -18.91 4.32
N ARG A 43 8.26 -19.48 5.50
CA ARG A 43 9.62 -19.63 6.03
C ARG A 43 10.39 -20.30 4.91
N GLN A 44 11.28 -19.56 4.28
CA GLN A 44 12.15 -20.09 3.24
C GLN A 44 12.96 -21.19 3.90
N ALA A 45 12.46 -22.42 3.81
CA ALA A 45 13.18 -23.59 4.23
C ALA A 45 14.46 -23.56 3.40
N LYS A 46 15.58 -23.30 4.07
CA LYS A 46 16.89 -23.34 3.43
C LYS A 46 17.08 -24.78 2.94
N ALA A 47 16.74 -25.01 1.68
CA ALA A 47 16.94 -26.29 1.03
C ALA A 47 18.45 -26.58 1.12
N ARG A 48 18.80 -27.58 1.92
CA ARG A 48 20.18 -28.05 2.05
C ARG A 48 20.49 -28.78 0.75
N VAL A 49 21.04 -28.05 -0.23
CA VAL A 49 21.43 -28.61 -1.52
C VAL A 49 22.56 -29.61 -1.27
N LEU A 50 22.26 -30.91 -1.29
CA LEU A 50 23.31 -31.93 -1.30
C LEU A 50 23.94 -31.90 -2.71
N HIS A 51 25.14 -31.36 -2.80
CA HIS A 51 25.91 -31.34 -4.04
C HIS A 51 26.39 -32.76 -4.37
N SER A 52 25.55 -33.53 -5.07
CA SER A 52 25.98 -34.81 -5.63
C SER A 52 26.95 -34.55 -6.78
N THR A 53 28.22 -34.85 -6.54
CA THR A 53 29.36 -34.61 -7.45
C THR A 53 29.29 -35.42 -8.76
N TRP A 54 28.29 -36.28 -8.92
CA TRP A 54 28.14 -37.13 -10.11
C TRP A 54 27.57 -36.39 -11.33
N PHE A 55 26.84 -35.28 -11.16
CA PHE A 55 26.26 -34.52 -12.27
C PHE A 55 27.25 -33.60 -12.99
N ARG A 56 28.48 -33.45 -12.46
CA ARG A 56 29.51 -32.57 -13.03
C ARG A 56 30.16 -33.09 -14.32
N ARG A 57 29.79 -34.29 -14.79
CA ARG A 57 30.38 -34.92 -15.98
C ARG A 57 29.51 -34.85 -17.24
N LEU A 58 28.33 -34.23 -17.19
CA LEU A 58 27.41 -34.15 -18.34
C LEU A 58 26.93 -32.72 -18.65
N VAL A 59 27.82 -31.73 -18.58
CA VAL A 59 27.50 -30.41 -19.11
C VAL A 59 28.70 -29.81 -19.84
N PRO A 60 28.71 -29.94 -21.18
CA PRO A 60 29.13 -28.81 -21.98
C PRO A 60 28.07 -28.56 -23.06
N LEU A 61 26.87 -28.08 -22.69
CA LEU A 61 25.97 -27.43 -23.66
C LEU A 61 24.83 -26.58 -23.06
N SER A 62 24.73 -26.39 -21.72
CA SER A 62 23.64 -25.62 -21.09
C SER A 62 24.01 -24.22 -20.58
N ALA A 63 25.22 -23.74 -20.88
CA ALA A 63 25.66 -22.43 -20.37
C ALA A 63 24.97 -21.23 -21.06
N VAL A 64 24.46 -21.40 -22.28
CA VAL A 64 23.82 -20.32 -23.05
C VAL A 64 22.37 -20.07 -22.61
N ALA A 65 21.62 -21.13 -22.29
CA ALA A 65 20.21 -21.02 -21.89
C ALA A 65 20.05 -20.35 -20.51
N ALA A 66 20.93 -20.66 -19.54
CA ALA A 66 20.86 -20.09 -18.20
C ALA A 66 21.17 -18.58 -18.18
N ALA A 67 22.10 -18.11 -19.03
CA ALA A 67 22.42 -16.70 -19.15
C ALA A 67 21.24 -15.88 -19.71
N ALA A 68 20.51 -16.40 -20.71
CA ALA A 68 19.33 -15.76 -21.25
C ALA A 68 18.19 -15.65 -20.22
N ILE A 69 17.95 -16.71 -19.44
CA ILE A 69 16.95 -16.70 -18.36
C ILE A 69 17.36 -15.73 -17.24
N ALA A 70 18.65 -15.69 -16.88
CA ALA A 70 19.16 -14.72 -15.92
C ALA A 70 18.95 -13.29 -16.41
N ILE A 71 19.30 -12.97 -17.66
CA ILE A 71 19.07 -11.63 -18.25
C ILE A 71 17.57 -11.31 -18.28
N LEU A 72 16.70 -12.24 -18.72
CA LEU A 72 15.24 -12.01 -18.76
C LEU A 72 14.64 -11.73 -17.38
N LEU A 73 15.14 -12.38 -16.31
CA LEU A 73 14.66 -12.17 -14.95
C LEU A 73 15.30 -10.96 -14.26
N LEU A 74 16.51 -10.56 -14.68
CA LEU A 74 17.24 -9.44 -14.11
C LEU A 74 16.87 -8.11 -14.79
N VAL A 75 16.63 -8.11 -16.10
CA VAL A 75 16.26 -6.89 -16.86
C VAL A 75 15.03 -6.16 -16.29
N PRO A 76 13.89 -6.79 -15.92
CA PRO A 76 12.77 -6.07 -15.31
C PRO A 76 13.04 -5.61 -13.87
N ARG A 77 14.13 -6.08 -13.22
CA ARG A 77 14.58 -5.62 -11.89
C ARG A 77 15.53 -4.41 -11.98
N PHE A 78 16.27 -4.29 -13.08
CA PHE A 78 17.26 -3.21 -13.31
C PHE A 78 16.81 -2.15 -14.32
N ALA A 79 15.90 -2.47 -15.23
CA ALA A 79 15.13 -1.52 -16.02
C ALA A 79 14.11 -0.90 -15.06
N GLY A 80 14.59 0.06 -14.28
CA GLY A 80 13.87 0.66 -13.18
C GLY A 80 12.45 1.01 -13.59
N ARG A 81 11.49 0.56 -12.77
CA ARG A 81 10.45 1.50 -12.35
C ARG A 81 11.22 2.72 -11.89
N GLN A 82 11.28 3.74 -12.74
CA GLN A 82 11.73 5.06 -12.36
C GLN A 82 10.66 5.54 -11.37
N THR A 83 10.75 5.10 -10.12
CA THR A 83 10.00 5.73 -9.05
C THR A 83 10.66 7.09 -8.92
N ALA A 84 10.02 8.12 -9.48
CA ALA A 84 10.37 9.49 -9.17
C ALA A 84 10.54 9.62 -7.64
N PRO A 85 11.50 10.43 -7.16
CA PRO A 85 11.74 10.57 -5.73
C PRO A 85 10.42 10.81 -5.01
N ALA A 86 10.16 10.01 -3.97
CA ALA A 86 8.89 9.98 -3.27
C ALA A 86 8.44 11.41 -2.91
N GLY A 87 7.24 11.80 -3.35
CA GLY A 87 6.70 13.15 -3.18
C GLY A 87 6.98 14.14 -4.31
N THR A 88 7.49 13.70 -5.46
CA THR A 88 7.65 14.55 -6.66
C THR A 88 6.46 14.40 -7.60
N TYR A 89 6.09 15.46 -8.33
CA TYR A 89 5.00 15.44 -9.32
C TYR A 89 5.09 14.28 -10.33
N GLY A 90 6.30 13.89 -10.75
CA GLY A 90 6.47 12.75 -11.67
C GLY A 90 6.00 11.39 -11.10
N GLN A 91 5.95 11.23 -9.78
CA GLN A 91 5.37 10.02 -9.16
C GLN A 91 3.84 10.03 -9.26
N VAL A 92 3.22 11.20 -9.19
CA VAL A 92 1.77 11.39 -9.31
C VAL A 92 1.34 11.11 -10.74
N GLU A 93 2.05 11.64 -11.73
CA GLU A 93 1.80 11.34 -13.16
C GLU A 93 1.91 9.84 -13.44
N GLN A 94 2.97 9.19 -12.95
CA GLN A 94 3.13 7.75 -13.13
C GLN A 94 2.03 6.93 -12.43
N ALA A 95 1.57 7.36 -11.26
CA ALA A 95 0.46 6.69 -10.59
C ALA A 95 -0.86 6.86 -11.37
N PHE A 96 -1.07 8.04 -11.96
CA PHE A 96 -2.22 8.33 -12.82
C PHE A 96 -2.21 7.50 -14.10
N ASP A 97 -1.06 7.37 -14.77
CA ASP A 97 -0.90 6.55 -15.98
C ASP A 97 -1.12 5.05 -15.74
N ASN A 98 -0.97 4.58 -14.49
CA ASN A 98 -1.20 3.18 -14.12
C ASN A 98 -2.67 2.86 -13.80
N LEU A 99 -3.56 3.86 -13.75
CA LEU A 99 -5.00 3.67 -13.58
C LEU A 99 -5.66 3.20 -14.88
N ASP A 100 -6.87 2.66 -14.79
CA ASP A 100 -7.67 2.40 -15.99
C ASP A 100 -8.30 3.70 -16.53
N ALA A 101 -8.80 3.66 -17.77
CA ALA A 101 -9.34 4.85 -18.42
C ALA A 101 -10.61 5.41 -17.74
N ALA A 102 -11.41 4.57 -17.09
CA ALA A 102 -12.61 5.01 -16.37
C ALA A 102 -12.24 5.71 -15.06
N ASP A 103 -11.27 5.17 -14.33
CA ASP A 103 -10.74 5.74 -13.09
C ASP A 103 -10.00 7.05 -13.36
N GLN A 104 -9.23 7.14 -14.45
CA GLN A 104 -8.60 8.40 -14.88
C GLN A 104 -9.65 9.48 -15.13
N GLN A 105 -10.71 9.14 -15.88
CA GLN A 105 -11.78 10.08 -16.21
C GLN A 105 -12.53 10.53 -14.94
N PHE A 106 -12.83 9.60 -14.04
CA PHE A 106 -13.49 9.91 -12.77
C PHE A 106 -12.70 10.91 -11.93
N LEU A 107 -11.37 10.74 -11.81
CA LEU A 107 -10.54 11.67 -11.05
C LEU A 107 -10.50 13.07 -11.67
N VAL A 108 -10.48 13.14 -13.00
CA VAL A 108 -10.52 14.42 -13.74
C VAL A 108 -11.86 15.12 -13.52
N ASP A 109 -12.96 14.38 -13.61
CA ASP A 109 -14.32 14.91 -13.42
C ASP A 109 -14.54 15.37 -11.97
N ALA A 110 -14.12 14.55 -10.99
CA ALA A 110 -14.21 14.89 -9.57
C ALA A 110 -13.41 16.16 -9.20
N TYR A 111 -12.26 16.38 -9.87
CA TYR A 111 -11.49 17.62 -9.70
C TYR A 111 -12.20 18.82 -10.35
N GLN A 112 -12.79 18.66 -11.54
CA GLN A 112 -13.50 19.75 -12.22
C GLN A 112 -14.79 20.18 -11.50
N ASP A 113 -15.49 19.22 -10.90
CA ASP A 113 -16.72 19.45 -10.16
C ASP A 113 -16.49 19.99 -8.73
N ASP A 114 -15.23 20.17 -8.30
CA ASP A 114 -14.91 20.66 -6.97
C ASP A 114 -15.26 22.17 -6.84
N PRO A 115 -16.22 22.54 -5.97
CA PRO A 115 -16.64 23.93 -5.76
C PRO A 115 -15.56 24.82 -5.10
N PHE A 116 -14.46 24.24 -4.61
CA PHE A 116 -13.37 24.97 -3.97
C PHE A 116 -12.30 25.45 -4.95
N LEU A 117 -12.23 24.92 -6.18
CA LEU A 117 -11.19 25.28 -7.16
C LEU A 117 -11.56 26.45 -8.06
N ASN A 118 -12.86 26.77 -8.16
CA ASN A 118 -13.41 27.80 -9.05
C ASN A 118 -13.83 29.09 -8.29
N GLN A 119 -13.26 29.35 -7.11
CA GLN A 119 -13.50 30.57 -6.31
C GLN A 119 -12.38 31.60 -6.45
#